data_AF-A0A0K0G7V4-F1
#
_entry.id   AF-A0A0K0G7V4-F1
#
_cell.length_a   1.000
_cell.length_b   1.000
_cell.length_c   1.000
_cell.angle_alpha   90.00
_cell.angle_beta   90.00
_cell.angle_gamma   90.00
#
_symmetry.space_group_name_H-M   'P 1'
#
loop_
_entity.id
_entity.type
_entity.pdbx_description
1 polymer ?
#
loop_
_entity_poly.entity_id
_entity_poly.type
_entity_poly.pdbx_seq_one_letter_code
_entity_poly.pdbx_strand_id
1 'polypeptide(L)' 'MNNSLVKILIEAKKLNKWIPAKFLVKYGIQSVNLSKLEDEGIILTMKSKSDGLVLKLTLKGYHHFNK' A
#
# COMPACT_ATOMS: atom_id res chain seq x y z
N MET A 1 10.90 -1.56 -1.58
CA MET A 1 10.04 -0.35 -1.65
C MET A 1 10.84 0.86 -1.21
N ASN A 2 10.57 2.05 -1.77
CA ASN A 2 11.19 3.30 -1.33
C ASN A 2 10.58 3.78 0.01
N ASN A 3 11.39 4.40 0.87
CA ASN A 3 10.99 4.96 2.17
C ASN A 3 9.78 5.91 2.10
N SER A 4 9.67 6.75 1.07
CA SER A 4 8.56 7.69 0.93
C SER A 4 7.23 6.97 0.75
N LEU A 5 7.21 5.91 -0.07
CA LEU A 5 6.02 5.08 -0.28
C LEU A 5 5.60 4.37 1.01
N VAL A 6 6.58 3.83 1.74
CA VAL A 6 6.35 3.16 3.02
C VAL A 6 5.72 4.12 4.04
N LYS A 7 6.26 5.33 4.19
CA LYS A 7 5.71 6.36 5.09
C LYS A 7 4.24 6.66 4.76
N ILE A 8 3.89 6.80 3.49
CA ILE A 8 2.51 7.08 3.07
C ILE A 8 1.56 5.94 3.44
N LEU A 9 1.98 4.69 3.24
CA LEU A 9 1.19 3.51 3.61
C LEU A 9 1.01 3.38 5.12
N ILE A 10 2.05 3.68 5.90
CA ILE A 10 2.00 3.72 7.37
C ILE A 10 1.01 4.78 7.85
N GLU A 11 1.10 6.01 7.35
CA GLU A 11 0.19 7.10 7.74
C GLU A 11 -1.25 6.80 7.32
N ALA A 12 -1.48 6.28 6.12
CA ALA A 12 -2.82 5.87 5.71
C ALA A 12 -3.38 4.73 6.57
N LYS A 13 -2.54 3.81 7.05
CA LYS A 13 -2.96 2.75 7.99
C LYS A 13 -3.37 3.33 9.34
N LYS A 14 -2.63 4.30 9.89
CA LYS A 14 -3.02 4.99 11.13
C LYS A 14 -4.39 5.65 11.00
N LEU A 15 -4.71 6.16 9.81
CA LEU A 15 -6.02 6.74 9.48
C LEU A 15 -7.06 5.71 8.98
N ASN A 16 -6.72 4.43 8.94
CA ASN A 16 -7.54 3.32 8.43
C ASN A 16 -8.04 3.49 6.97
N LYS A 17 -7.29 4.21 6.13
CA LYS A 17 -7.67 4.57 4.75
C LYS A 17 -7.16 3.57 3.71
N TRP A 18 -7.90 3.47 2.61
CA TRP A 18 -7.44 2.90 1.35
C TRP A 18 -6.79 3.99 0.49
N ILE A 19 -5.73 3.65 -0.24
CA ILE A 19 -5.03 4.59 -1.11
C ILE A 19 -5.12 4.12 -2.55
N PRO A 20 -5.61 4.95 -3.48
CA PRO A 20 -5.50 4.69 -4.91
C PRO A 20 -4.06 4.57 -5.37
N ALA A 21 -3.72 3.49 -6.06
CA ALA A 21 -2.39 3.23 -6.59
C ALA A 21 -1.90 4.34 -7.54
N LYS A 22 -2.84 5.00 -8.26
CA LYS A 22 -2.56 6.16 -9.12
C LYS A 22 -1.82 7.29 -8.39
N PHE A 23 -2.10 7.52 -7.10
CA PHE A 23 -1.41 8.56 -6.31
C PHE A 23 -0.01 8.12 -5.84
N LEU A 24 0.28 6.83 -5.94
CA LEU A 24 1.53 6.22 -5.49
C LEU A 24 2.54 6.01 -6.61
N VAL A 25 2.17 6.27 -7.87
CA VAL A 25 3.05 6.19 -9.05
C VAL A 25 4.32 7.01 -8.86
N LYS A 26 4.18 8.26 -8.39
CA LYS A 26 5.32 9.16 -8.13
C LYS A 26 6.25 8.68 -7.00
N TYR A 27 5.85 7.69 -6.22
CA TYR A 27 6.66 7.08 -5.17
C TYR A 27 7.18 5.69 -5.55
N GLY A 28 7.07 5.31 -6.82
CA GLY A 28 7.62 4.07 -7.35
C GLY A 28 6.79 2.83 -7.09
N ILE A 29 5.47 2.95 -6.88
CA ILE A 29 4.60 1.76 -6.67
C ILE A 29 4.64 0.79 -7.86
N GLN A 30 4.94 1.27 -9.07
CA GLN A 30 5.01 0.46 -10.29
C GLN A 30 6.18 -0.53 -10.29
N SER A 31 7.26 -0.27 -9.56
CA SER A 31 8.38 -1.21 -9.40
C SER A 31 8.19 -2.17 -8.24
N VAL A 32 7.05 -2.09 -7.54
CA VAL A 32 6.71 -2.97 -6.43
C VAL A 32 5.88 -4.14 -6.93
N ASN A 33 6.28 -5.35 -6.58
CA ASN A 33 5.47 -6.53 -6.85
C ASN A 33 4.31 -6.61 -5.85
N LEU A 34 3.17 -6.01 -6.21
CA LEU A 34 1.98 -5.94 -5.35
C LEU A 34 1.38 -7.31 -5.06
N SER A 35 1.37 -8.22 -6.05
CA SER A 35 0.86 -9.58 -5.88
C SER A 35 1.64 -10.33 -4.81
N LYS A 36 2.98 -10.27 -4.85
CA LYS A 36 3.82 -10.88 -3.81
C LYS A 36 3.53 -10.32 -2.41
N LEU A 37 3.35 -9.01 -2.29
CA LEU A 37 3.02 -8.40 -0.99
C LEU A 37 1.63 -8.76 -0.49
N GLU A 38 0.68 -8.98 -1.39
CA GLU A 38 -0.66 -9.47 -1.06
C GLU A 38 -0.63 -10.93 -0.62
N ASP A 39 0.10 -11.79 -1.34
CA ASP A 39 0.32 -13.21 -0.97
C ASP A 39 1.02 -13.35 0.40
N GLU A 40 1.96 -12.45 0.71
CA GLU A 40 2.62 -12.39 2.02
C GLU A 40 1.71 -11.79 3.12
N GLY A 41 0.52 -11.29 2.78
CA GLY A 41 -0.42 -10.66 3.70
C GLY A 41 0.06 -9.30 4.22
N ILE A 42 0.96 -8.62 3.50
CA ILE A 42 1.50 -7.30 3.85
C ILE A 42 0.54 -6.19 3.44
N ILE A 43 -0.08 -6.32 2.27
CA ILE A 43 -1.11 -5.39 1.77
C ILE A 43 -2.39 -6.14 1.41
N LEU A 44 -3.47 -5.38 1.29
CA LEU A 44 -4.68 -5.78 0.59
C LEU A 44 -4.79 -4.90 -0.65
N THR A 45 -5.21 -5.49 -1.77
CA THR A 45 -5.56 -4.77 -2.98
C THR A 45 -7.03 -4.98 -3.32
N MET A 46 -7.64 -3.97 -3.94
CA MET A 46 -9.03 -4.05 -4.39
C MET A 46 -9.20 -3.16 -5.62
N LYS A 47 -10.09 -3.54 -6.54
CA LYS A 47 -10.56 -2.63 -7.60
C LYS A 47 -11.76 -1.81 -7.09
N SER A 48 -11.58 -0.50 -7.01
CA SER A 48 -12.62 0.50 -6.78
C SER A 48 -13.22 0.98 -8.10
N LYS A 49 -14.53 1.24 -8.13
CA LYS A 49 -15.23 1.78 -9.31
C LYS A 49 -14.78 3.21 -9.67
N SER A 50 -14.49 4.04 -8.67
CA SER A 50 -14.10 5.45 -8.86
C SER A 50 -12.60 5.65 -9.03
N ASP A 51 -11.80 4.81 -8.37
CA ASP A 51 -10.38 5.07 -8.17
C ASP A 51 -9.45 4.02 -8.77
N GLY A 52 -10.01 3.00 -9.42
CA GLY A 52 -9.23 1.89 -9.98
C GLY A 52 -8.62 1.04 -8.88
N LEU A 53 -7.36 0.62 -9.04
CA LEU A 53 -6.67 -0.18 -8.04
C LEU A 53 -6.41 0.65 -6.78
N VAL A 54 -6.95 0.20 -5.65
CA VAL A 54 -6.67 0.75 -4.33
C VAL A 54 -5.93 -0.28 -3.50
N LEU A 55 -5.13 0.20 -2.55
CA LEU A 55 -4.34 -0.63 -1.67
C LEU A 55 -4.37 -0.13 -0.23
N LYS A 56 -4.27 -1.07 0.70
CA LYS A 56 -4.33 -0.82 2.14
C LYS A 56 -3.31 -1.71 2.84
N LEU A 57 -2.60 -1.14 3.81
CA LEU A 57 -1.64 -1.89 4.60
C LEU A 57 -2.39 -2.77 5.63
N THR A 58 -1.97 -4.02 5.79
CA THR A 58 -2.48 -4.87 6.87
C THR A 58 -1.82 -4.52 8.19
N LEU A 59 -2.30 -5.09 9.31
CA LEU A 59 -1.59 -4.96 10.59
C LEU A 59 -0.20 -5.60 10.52
N LYS A 60 -0.09 -6.76 9.87
CA LYS A 60 1.20 -7.44 9.61
C LYS A 60 2.13 -6.54 8.80
N GLY A 61 1.63 -5.94 7.72
CA GLY A 61 2.41 -5.01 6.90
C GLY A 61 2.83 -3.75 7.64
N TYR A 62 1.98 -3.24 8.52
CA TYR A 62 2.33 -2.12 9.40
C TYR A 62 3.54 -2.46 10.28
N HIS A 63 3.50 -3.58 11.01
CA HIS A 63 4.63 -4.01 11.83
C HIS A 63 5.88 -4.36 11.02
N HIS A 64 5.70 -4.88 9.79
CA HIS A 64 6.81 -5.18 8.89
C HIS A 64 7.60 -3.92 8.52
N PHE A 65 6.91 -2.82 8.22
CA PHE A 65 7.53 -1.58 7.76
C PHE A 65 7.79 -0.54 8.86
N ASN A 66 7.05 -0.58 9.97
CA ASN A 66 7.17 0.33 11.10
C ASN A 66 8.03 -0.30 12.20
N LYS A 67 9.33 -0.46 11.90
CA LYS A 67 10.38 -0.88 12.84
C LYS A 67 11.13 0.32 13.38
#